data_AF-A0A0F9QF17-F1
#
_entry.id   AF-A0A0F9QF17-F1
#
_cell.length_a   1.000
_cell.length_b   1.000
_cell.length_c   1.000
_cell.angle_alpha   90.00
_cell.angle_beta   90.00
_cell.angle_gamma   90.00
#
_symmetry.space_group_name_H-M   'P 1'
#
loop_
_entity.id
_entity.type
_entity.pdbx_description
1 polymer ?
#
loop_
_entity_poly.entity_id
_entity_poly.type
_entity_poly.pdbx_seq_one_letter_code
_entity_poly.pdbx_strand_id
1 'polypeptide(L)'
;MRRSVIDGRRVDFRNGLIILPKTPLIVNLNVPSEADLITENSTQLYPVGTQLRKLDSLWRYCKAGAAIAAAKRGFLRCNYAYTPGKAGNSTNNGFEGAINANVVAGAVSFVIADTAAVVNEYENASLVIYDDTNERWQDYVITKNDVSTGSLTTCYIASPGFKNAVTTSMGITIYLNPYRDVRDWADGSGWVSALGYAKLGVTNAYWFWLQTAGRLSGITGGATWPGQTSLNRTVYAQSDGALVGSDGNAAILHWQRVGFLLGRTATDYGDNFIHLELDH
;
A
#
# COMPACT_ATOMS: atom_id res chain seq x y z
N MET A 1 -27.17 3.15 -42.49
CA MET A 1 -26.74 4.45 -41.93
C MET A 1 -26.81 4.35 -40.41
N ARG A 2 -25.65 4.22 -39.74
CA ARG A 2 -25.54 4.12 -38.28
C ARG A 2 -25.91 5.48 -37.65
N ARG A 3 -26.82 5.50 -36.68
CA ARG A 3 -26.90 6.59 -35.70
C ARG A 3 -26.41 6.06 -34.36
N SER A 4 -25.38 6.71 -33.86
CA SER A 4 -24.75 6.46 -32.57
C SER A 4 -25.76 6.63 -31.44
N VAL A 5 -25.80 5.64 -30.55
CA VAL A 5 -26.39 5.81 -29.23
C VAL A 5 -25.33 6.51 -28.38
N ILE A 6 -25.44 7.83 -28.29
CA ILE A 6 -24.72 8.61 -27.29
C ILE A 6 -25.46 8.34 -25.96
N ASP A 7 -24.87 7.49 -25.12
CA ASP A 7 -25.29 7.32 -23.72
C ASP A 7 -24.90 8.58 -22.93
N GLY A 8 -25.71 9.62 -23.14
CA GLY A 8 -25.60 10.90 -22.48
C GLY A 8 -26.10 10.79 -21.05
N ARG A 9 -25.19 10.45 -20.13
CA ARG A 9 -25.33 10.78 -18.70
C ARG A 9 -25.54 12.29 -18.60
N ARG A 10 -26.80 12.71 -18.54
CA ARG A 10 -27.20 14.11 -18.52
C ARG A 10 -26.67 14.77 -17.25
N VAL A 11 -25.71 15.67 -17.39
CA VAL A 11 -25.52 16.76 -16.44
C VAL A 11 -26.64 17.76 -16.76
N ASP A 12 -27.68 17.79 -15.93
CA ASP A 12 -28.76 18.78 -16.06
C ASP A 12 -28.32 20.08 -15.36
N PHE A 13 -28.28 21.18 -16.11
CA PHE A 13 -27.82 22.49 -15.64
C PHE A 13 -28.98 23.44 -15.28
N ARG A 14 -30.22 22.95 -15.17
CA ARG A 14 -31.34 23.82 -14.83
C ARG A 14 -31.29 24.18 -13.33
N ASN A 15 -31.35 25.49 -13.03
CA ASN A 15 -31.32 26.10 -11.70
C ASN A 15 -29.96 26.21 -10.99
N GLY A 16 -28.83 26.10 -11.71
CA GLY A 16 -27.50 26.38 -11.13
C GLY A 16 -27.03 25.36 -10.08
N LEU A 17 -27.72 24.22 -9.96
CA LEU A 17 -27.37 23.14 -9.04
C LEU A 17 -26.76 21.98 -9.83
N ILE A 18 -25.47 21.69 -9.62
CA ILE A 18 -24.86 20.47 -10.15
C ILE A 18 -25.34 19.30 -9.29
N ILE A 19 -26.35 18.57 -9.79
CA ILE A 19 -26.76 17.30 -9.18
C ILE A 19 -25.85 16.22 -9.75
N LEU A 20 -24.78 15.89 -9.00
CA LEU A 20 -24.01 14.70 -9.29
C LEU A 20 -24.94 13.49 -9.18
N PRO A 21 -24.90 12.52 -10.13
CA PRO A 21 -25.65 11.30 -9.96
C PRO A 21 -25.30 10.71 -8.60
N LYS A 22 -26.31 10.31 -7.81
CA LYS A 22 -26.12 9.38 -6.71
C LYS A 22 -25.62 8.08 -7.33
N THR A 23 -24.33 7.99 -7.61
CA THR A 23 -23.65 6.71 -7.59
C THR A 23 -24.04 6.12 -6.24
N PRO A 24 -24.61 4.90 -6.17
CA PRO A 24 -24.65 4.23 -4.89
C PRO A 24 -23.18 4.19 -4.44
N LEU A 25 -22.85 5.03 -3.47
CA LEU A 25 -21.61 4.92 -2.76
C LEU A 25 -21.68 3.49 -2.23
N ILE A 26 -20.93 2.58 -2.84
CA ILE A 26 -20.51 1.36 -2.16
C ILE A 26 -19.53 1.85 -1.09
N VAL A 27 -20.06 2.50 -0.06
CA VAL A 27 -19.38 2.84 1.18
C VAL A 27 -20.31 2.41 2.30
N ASN A 28 -20.74 1.15 2.21
CA ASN A 28 -20.80 0.30 3.40
C ASN A 28 -19.43 -0.38 3.59
N LEU A 29 -18.34 0.32 3.30
CA LEU A 29 -17.15 0.09 4.10
C LEU A 29 -17.56 0.65 5.46
N ASN A 30 -17.84 -0.24 6.41
CA ASN A 30 -17.76 0.04 7.83
C ASN A 30 -16.33 0.51 8.10
N VAL A 31 -15.97 1.72 7.67
CA VAL A 31 -14.77 2.40 8.13
C VAL A 31 -15.17 2.79 9.55
N PRO A 32 -14.72 2.05 10.57
CA PRO A 32 -15.29 2.22 11.89
C PRO A 32 -14.74 3.53 12.41
N SER A 33 -15.64 4.49 12.67
CA SER A 33 -15.33 5.65 13.51
C SER A 33 -14.67 5.21 14.83
N GLU A 34 -15.00 4.00 15.28
CA GLU A 34 -14.54 3.33 16.50
C GLU A 34 -13.26 2.49 16.32
N ALA A 35 -12.61 2.47 15.14
CA ALA A 35 -11.40 1.70 14.97
C ALA A 35 -10.35 2.11 16.03
N ASP A 36 -9.87 1.12 16.76
CA ASP A 36 -8.80 1.30 17.73
C ASP A 36 -7.45 1.28 17.01
N LEU A 37 -6.80 2.45 16.99
CA LEU A 37 -5.54 2.69 16.30
C LEU A 37 -4.32 2.19 17.09
N ILE A 38 -4.49 1.82 18.36
CA ILE A 38 -3.39 1.48 19.29
C ILE A 38 -3.43 0.02 19.76
N THR A 39 -4.27 -0.80 19.12
CA THR A 39 -4.41 -2.23 19.41
C THR A 39 -4.14 -3.06 18.15
N GLU A 40 -3.57 -4.25 18.35
CA GLU A 40 -3.42 -5.27 17.33
C GLU A 40 -4.53 -6.33 17.43
N ASN A 41 -4.78 -7.05 16.34
CA ASN A 41 -5.78 -8.09 16.26
C ASN A 41 -5.15 -9.38 15.75
N SER A 42 -5.52 -10.52 16.34
CA SER A 42 -5.15 -11.86 15.88
C SER A 42 -6.04 -12.37 14.73
N THR A 43 -7.05 -11.59 14.36
CA THR A 43 -7.95 -11.84 13.23
C THR A 43 -8.04 -10.60 12.35
N GLN A 44 -8.22 -10.82 11.05
CA GLN A 44 -8.37 -9.73 10.10
C GLN A 44 -9.76 -9.09 10.25
N LEU A 45 -9.83 -7.85 10.74
CA LEU A 45 -11.09 -7.10 10.86
C LEU A 45 -11.48 -6.37 9.56
N TYR A 46 -10.49 -5.96 8.77
CA TYR A 46 -10.67 -5.19 7.53
C TYR A 46 -9.76 -5.73 6.43
N PRO A 47 -10.10 -5.53 5.14
CA PRO A 47 -9.18 -5.79 4.05
C PRO A 47 -7.84 -5.08 4.24
N VAL A 48 -6.73 -5.74 3.91
CA VAL A 48 -5.40 -5.10 4.01
C VAL A 48 -5.33 -3.89 3.08
N GLY A 49 -4.74 -2.78 3.54
CA GLY A 49 -4.69 -1.50 2.82
C GLY A 49 -5.92 -0.60 3.02
N THR A 50 -6.93 -1.05 3.77
CA THR A 50 -8.10 -0.22 4.13
C THR A 50 -7.64 1.11 4.72
N GLN A 51 -8.26 2.20 4.26
CA GLN A 51 -7.92 3.56 4.65
C GLN A 51 -8.82 4.07 5.78
N LEU A 52 -8.24 4.78 6.74
CA LEU A 52 -8.97 5.50 7.79
C LEU A 52 -8.36 6.89 7.98
N ARG A 53 -9.19 7.94 7.94
CA ARG A 53 -8.78 9.30 8.33
C ARG A 53 -9.30 9.61 9.73
N LYS A 54 -8.40 9.90 10.67
CA LYS A 54 -8.73 10.19 12.08
C LYS A 54 -7.68 11.12 12.68
N LEU A 55 -8.11 12.17 13.38
CA LEU A 55 -7.24 13.18 14.02
C LEU A 55 -6.23 13.81 13.05
N ASP A 56 -6.70 14.34 11.91
CA ASP A 56 -5.87 14.94 10.85
C ASP A 56 -4.75 14.03 10.31
N SER A 57 -4.91 12.71 10.46
CA SER A 57 -3.93 11.71 10.08
C SER A 57 -4.56 10.65 9.19
N LEU A 58 -3.75 10.10 8.29
CA LEU A 58 -4.11 8.99 7.42
C LEU A 58 -3.54 7.70 7.97
N TRP A 59 -4.36 6.66 7.97
CA TRP A 59 -4.03 5.35 8.48
C TRP A 59 -4.37 4.27 7.46
N ARG A 60 -3.54 3.23 7.42
CA ARG A 60 -3.74 2.03 6.61
C ARG A 60 -3.83 0.81 7.51
N TYR A 61 -4.79 -0.07 7.26
CA TYR A 61 -4.87 -1.35 7.94
C TYR A 61 -3.83 -2.30 7.34
N CYS A 62 -3.02 -2.92 8.18
CA CYS A 62 -1.83 -3.66 7.77
C CYS A 62 -1.80 -5.04 8.40
N LYS A 63 -0.93 -5.90 7.86
CA LYS A 63 -0.53 -7.16 8.48
C LYS A 63 0.98 -7.12 8.75
N ALA A 64 1.37 -7.49 9.96
CA ALA A 64 2.76 -7.64 10.33
C ALA A 64 3.30 -8.96 9.76
N GLY A 65 4.35 -8.93 8.94
CA GLY A 65 4.98 -10.16 8.43
C GLY A 65 6.12 -10.70 9.31
N ALA A 66 6.49 -9.94 10.34
CA ALA A 66 7.34 -10.35 11.44
C ALA A 66 6.89 -9.60 12.70
N ALA A 67 7.29 -10.08 13.88
CA ALA A 67 7.02 -9.34 15.11
C ALA A 67 7.72 -7.98 15.10
N ILE A 68 6.98 -6.92 15.35
CA ILE A 68 7.46 -5.55 15.54
C ILE A 68 7.73 -5.35 17.02
N ALA A 69 8.99 -5.14 17.39
CA ALA A 69 9.39 -5.09 18.79
C ALA A 69 8.76 -3.91 19.53
N ALA A 70 8.30 -4.11 20.76
CA ALA A 70 7.76 -3.03 21.59
C ALA A 70 8.79 -1.90 21.85
N ALA A 71 10.08 -2.23 21.89
CA ALA A 71 11.16 -1.25 22.02
C ALA A 71 11.36 -0.40 20.75
N LYS A 72 10.83 -0.84 19.60
CA LYS A 72 10.87 -0.11 18.33
C LYS A 72 9.60 0.69 18.09
N ARG A 73 8.70 0.85 19.07
CA ARG A 73 7.58 1.78 18.96
C ARG A 73 8.09 3.16 18.57
N GLY A 74 7.43 3.77 17.60
CA GLY A 74 7.79 5.09 17.11
C GLY A 74 8.93 5.15 16.10
N PHE A 75 9.28 4.02 15.50
CA PHE A 75 10.09 3.97 14.29
C PHE A 75 9.16 3.78 13.07
N LEU A 76 9.65 4.21 11.91
CA LEU A 76 9.02 3.88 10.63
C LEU A 76 9.10 2.37 10.36
N ARG A 77 8.17 1.91 9.55
CA ARG A 77 8.07 0.55 9.05
C ARG A 77 8.23 0.53 7.55
N CYS A 78 8.65 -0.60 7.05
CA CYS A 78 8.84 -0.82 5.63
C CYS A 78 7.93 -1.93 5.10
N ASN A 79 7.72 -1.89 3.79
CA ASN A 79 7.20 -3.03 3.05
C ASN A 79 8.34 -4.02 2.79
N TYR A 80 8.16 -5.26 3.23
CA TYR A 80 9.12 -6.34 3.03
C TYR A 80 8.67 -7.35 1.97
N ALA A 81 7.59 -7.06 1.24
CA ALA A 81 7.18 -7.87 0.10
C ALA A 81 8.22 -7.76 -1.02
N TYR A 82 8.83 -8.89 -1.35
CA TYR A 82 9.70 -9.01 -2.52
C TYR A 82 8.91 -8.79 -3.82
N THR A 83 9.59 -8.26 -4.84
CA THR A 83 9.03 -8.24 -6.18
C THR A 83 8.71 -9.67 -6.65
N PRO A 84 7.60 -9.87 -7.39
CA PRO A 84 7.32 -11.15 -8.03
C PRO A 84 8.45 -11.54 -9.01
N GLY A 85 8.73 -12.84 -9.16
CA GLY A 85 9.84 -13.38 -9.98
C GLY A 85 11.14 -13.51 -9.20
N LYS A 86 11.94 -14.59 -9.22
CA LYS A 86 12.33 -15.59 -10.25
C LYS A 86 11.99 -17.02 -9.83
N ALA A 87 11.75 -17.93 -10.79
CA ALA A 87 11.61 -19.37 -10.54
C ALA A 87 12.75 -19.91 -9.66
N GLY A 88 12.40 -20.62 -8.58
CA GLY A 88 13.38 -21.19 -7.63
C GLY A 88 13.74 -20.32 -6.43
N ASN A 89 13.08 -19.17 -6.24
CA ASN A 89 13.20 -18.39 -4.99
C ASN A 89 11.98 -18.65 -4.10
N SER A 90 12.15 -19.40 -3.01
CA SER A 90 11.13 -19.67 -1.99
C SER A 90 10.71 -18.44 -1.18
N THR A 91 11.25 -17.27 -1.51
CA THR A 91 11.06 -15.99 -0.80
C THR A 91 10.32 -14.94 -1.65
N ASN A 92 9.90 -15.25 -2.88
CA ASN A 92 9.15 -14.30 -3.71
C ASN A 92 7.73 -14.14 -3.17
N ASN A 93 7.30 -12.89 -3.05
CA ASN A 93 5.98 -12.53 -2.56
C ASN A 93 5.14 -11.97 -3.73
N GLY A 94 4.25 -12.80 -4.29
CA GLY A 94 3.44 -12.44 -5.45
C GLY A 94 3.30 -13.58 -6.45
N PHE A 95 2.96 -13.25 -7.69
CA PHE A 95 2.92 -14.20 -8.81
C PHE A 95 3.48 -13.55 -10.07
N GLU A 96 4.25 -14.29 -10.86
CA GLU A 96 4.68 -13.89 -12.20
C GLU A 96 4.54 -15.11 -13.13
N GLY A 97 3.91 -14.93 -14.29
CA GLY A 97 3.65 -16.01 -15.22
C GLY A 97 2.57 -15.65 -16.23
N ALA A 98 1.66 -16.59 -16.49
CA ALA A 98 0.50 -16.39 -17.35
C ALA A 98 -0.78 -16.84 -16.65
N ILE A 99 -1.92 -16.40 -17.16
CA ILE A 99 -3.21 -16.99 -16.76
C ILE A 99 -3.28 -18.45 -17.24
N ASN A 100 -3.99 -19.29 -16.49
CA ASN A 100 -4.12 -20.72 -16.78
C ASN A 100 -5.08 -21.04 -17.94
N ALA A 101 -6.03 -20.15 -18.21
CA ALA A 101 -6.99 -20.29 -19.31
C ALA A 101 -7.40 -18.92 -19.83
N ASN A 102 -7.76 -18.81 -21.11
CA ASN A 102 -8.24 -17.56 -21.70
C ASN A 102 -9.46 -17.02 -20.94
N VAL A 103 -9.48 -15.71 -20.74
CA VAL A 103 -10.53 -14.98 -20.04
C VAL A 103 -11.15 -13.97 -20.99
N VAL A 104 -12.47 -13.99 -21.11
CA VAL A 104 -13.21 -13.05 -21.96
C VAL A 104 -13.30 -11.66 -21.32
N ALA A 105 -13.45 -10.63 -22.15
CA ALA A 105 -13.73 -9.28 -21.64
C ALA A 105 -15.02 -9.27 -20.78
N GLY A 106 -15.02 -8.48 -19.71
CA GLY A 106 -16.10 -8.39 -18.73
C GLY A 106 -16.07 -9.46 -17.64
N ALA A 107 -15.22 -10.49 -17.75
CA ALA A 107 -15.07 -11.46 -16.67
C ALA A 107 -14.43 -10.80 -15.43
N VAL A 108 -14.90 -11.20 -14.25
CA VAL A 108 -14.45 -10.67 -12.95
C VAL A 108 -13.56 -11.67 -12.19
N SER A 109 -13.26 -12.81 -12.80
CA SER A 109 -12.41 -13.84 -12.22
C SER A 109 -11.48 -14.43 -13.26
N PHE A 110 -10.32 -14.89 -12.80
CA PHE A 110 -9.31 -15.57 -13.60
C PHE A 110 -8.58 -16.59 -12.74
N VAL A 111 -7.87 -17.52 -13.38
CA VAL A 111 -7.13 -18.59 -12.70
C VAL A 111 -5.65 -18.47 -13.03
N ILE A 112 -4.80 -18.59 -12.02
CA ILE A 112 -3.33 -18.62 -12.14
C ILE A 112 -2.80 -19.98 -11.69
N ALA A 113 -1.61 -20.33 -12.16
CA ALA A 113 -0.93 -21.57 -11.79
C ALA A 113 -0.11 -21.42 -10.49
N ASP A 114 -0.79 -21.09 -9.39
CA ASP A 114 -0.21 -21.03 -8.05
C ASP A 114 -0.71 -22.20 -7.19
N THR A 115 0.21 -22.83 -6.48
CA THR A 115 0.03 -24.07 -5.71
C THR A 115 -0.18 -23.85 -4.21
N ALA A 116 0.07 -22.65 -3.68
CA ALA A 116 0.14 -22.44 -2.23
C ALA A 116 -0.52 -21.16 -1.72
N ALA A 117 -1.31 -20.46 -2.54
CA ALA A 117 -2.05 -19.29 -2.11
C ALA A 117 -3.05 -19.63 -0.99
N VAL A 118 -2.98 -18.88 0.11
CA VAL A 118 -4.02 -18.91 1.13
C VAL A 118 -5.19 -17.98 0.75
N VAL A 119 -6.32 -18.11 1.46
CA VAL A 119 -7.46 -17.21 1.24
C VAL A 119 -7.01 -15.75 1.42
N ASN A 120 -7.40 -14.89 0.47
CA ASN A 120 -7.09 -13.46 0.48
C ASN A 120 -5.58 -13.12 0.53
N GLU A 121 -4.72 -14.04 0.10
CA GLU A 121 -3.32 -13.80 -0.20
C GLU A 121 -3.12 -12.57 -1.11
N TYR A 122 -3.91 -12.50 -2.17
CA TYR A 122 -3.85 -11.45 -3.18
C TYR A 122 -4.91 -10.37 -2.98
N GLU A 123 -5.49 -10.25 -1.79
CA GLU A 123 -6.46 -9.19 -1.50
C GLU A 123 -5.80 -7.81 -1.62
N ASN A 124 -6.44 -6.91 -2.37
CA ASN A 124 -5.96 -5.58 -2.72
C ASN A 124 -4.55 -5.57 -3.33
N ALA A 125 -4.17 -6.66 -4.00
CA ALA A 125 -2.94 -6.76 -4.78
C ALA A 125 -3.10 -6.07 -6.15
N SER A 126 -2.00 -5.59 -6.71
CA SER A 126 -1.96 -5.04 -8.06
C SER A 126 -1.70 -6.16 -9.07
N LEU A 127 -2.62 -6.34 -10.02
CA LEU A 127 -2.45 -7.21 -11.17
C LEU A 127 -2.05 -6.36 -12.38
N VAL A 128 -0.90 -6.68 -12.96
CA VAL A 128 -0.43 -6.10 -14.22
C VAL A 128 -0.48 -7.18 -15.29
N ILE A 129 -1.02 -6.85 -16.45
CA ILE A 129 -1.08 -7.73 -17.62
C ILE A 129 -0.31 -7.09 -18.76
N TYR A 130 0.57 -7.87 -19.36
CA TYR A 130 1.47 -7.49 -20.44
C TYR A 130 1.08 -8.24 -21.70
N ASP A 131 0.57 -7.50 -22.69
CA ASP A 131 0.29 -8.02 -24.02
C ASP A 131 1.40 -7.55 -24.96
N ASP A 132 2.48 -8.33 -25.02
CA ASP A 132 3.66 -8.05 -25.84
C ASP A 132 3.33 -7.93 -27.33
N THR A 133 2.28 -8.62 -27.80
CA THR A 133 1.90 -8.62 -29.21
C THR A 133 1.27 -7.29 -29.63
N ASN A 134 0.52 -6.65 -28.73
CA ASN A 134 -0.17 -5.38 -29.02
C ASN A 134 0.46 -4.18 -28.30
N GLU A 135 1.57 -4.37 -27.59
CA GLU A 135 2.24 -3.37 -26.76
C GLU A 135 1.30 -2.70 -25.75
N ARG A 136 0.45 -3.50 -25.09
CA ARG A 136 -0.55 -3.00 -24.13
C ARG A 136 -0.28 -3.46 -22.72
N TRP A 137 -0.47 -2.52 -21.80
CA TRP A 137 -0.39 -2.71 -20.37
C TRP A 137 -1.76 -2.47 -19.76
N GLN A 138 -2.20 -3.37 -18.89
CA GLN A 138 -3.49 -3.26 -18.22
C GLN A 138 -3.29 -3.52 -16.73
N ASP A 139 -3.74 -2.57 -15.92
CA ASP A 139 -3.67 -2.65 -14.46
C ASP A 139 -5.05 -2.91 -13.86
N TYR A 140 -5.10 -3.84 -12.92
CA TYR A 140 -6.30 -4.19 -12.17
C TYR A 140 -5.96 -4.33 -10.68
N VAL A 141 -7.00 -4.24 -9.85
CA VAL A 141 -6.89 -4.58 -8.43
C VAL A 141 -7.59 -5.91 -8.19
N ILE A 142 -6.88 -6.84 -7.58
CA ILE A 142 -7.46 -8.09 -7.10
C ILE A 142 -8.20 -7.79 -5.81
N THR A 143 -9.48 -8.14 -5.78
CA THR A 143 -10.36 -7.94 -4.62
C THR A 143 -10.28 -9.07 -3.62
N LYS A 144 -10.01 -10.30 -4.08
CA LYS A 144 -9.79 -11.50 -3.27
C LYS A 144 -9.26 -12.64 -4.12
N ASN A 145 -8.81 -13.70 -3.47
CA ASN A 145 -8.55 -15.00 -4.08
C ASN A 145 -9.05 -16.14 -3.18
N ASP A 146 -9.39 -17.26 -3.80
CA ASP A 146 -9.68 -18.50 -3.09
C ASP A 146 -8.36 -19.19 -2.67
N VAL A 147 -8.46 -20.15 -1.74
CA VAL A 147 -7.34 -21.06 -1.44
C VAL A 147 -7.00 -21.86 -2.70
N SER A 148 -5.71 -22.09 -2.95
CA SER A 148 -5.28 -22.93 -4.07
C SER A 148 -5.92 -24.32 -4.01
N THR A 149 -6.44 -24.79 -5.15
CA THR A 149 -6.93 -26.15 -5.34
C THR A 149 -6.00 -26.88 -6.32
N GLY A 150 -5.16 -27.77 -5.79
CA GLY A 150 -4.08 -28.37 -6.57
C GLY A 150 -3.04 -27.33 -6.95
N SER A 151 -2.80 -27.12 -8.25
CA SER A 151 -1.84 -26.13 -8.76
C SER A 151 -2.49 -24.85 -9.26
N LEU A 152 -3.74 -24.59 -8.88
CA LEU A 152 -4.53 -23.50 -9.43
C LEU A 152 -5.10 -22.62 -8.32
N THR A 153 -5.08 -21.31 -8.56
CA THR A 153 -5.67 -20.31 -7.66
C THR A 153 -6.62 -19.43 -8.45
N THR A 154 -7.85 -19.31 -7.98
CA THR A 154 -8.86 -18.41 -8.56
C THR A 154 -8.77 -17.04 -7.91
N CYS A 155 -8.52 -16.02 -8.73
CA CYS A 155 -8.44 -14.62 -8.31
C CYS A 155 -9.65 -13.85 -8.86
N TYR A 156 -10.07 -12.81 -8.15
CA TYR A 156 -11.24 -12.00 -8.49
C TYR A 156 -10.87 -10.53 -8.55
N ILE A 157 -11.32 -9.83 -9.59
CA ILE A 157 -11.13 -8.37 -9.76
C ILE A 157 -12.45 -7.62 -9.63
N ALA A 158 -12.38 -6.31 -9.40
CA ALA A 158 -13.56 -5.47 -9.29
C ALA A 158 -14.33 -5.38 -10.62
N SER A 159 -15.64 -5.19 -10.53
CA SER A 159 -16.46 -4.83 -11.70
C SER A 159 -15.98 -3.49 -12.31
N PRO A 160 -15.99 -3.33 -13.64
CA PRO A 160 -16.69 -4.15 -14.64
C PRO A 160 -15.93 -5.39 -15.15
N GLY A 161 -14.84 -5.80 -14.49
CA GLY A 161 -14.01 -6.93 -14.94
C GLY A 161 -12.97 -6.51 -15.98
N PHE A 162 -12.44 -7.49 -16.72
CA PHE A 162 -11.40 -7.23 -17.72
C PHE A 162 -11.92 -6.39 -18.87
N LYS A 163 -11.19 -5.32 -19.22
CA LYS A 163 -11.56 -4.47 -20.37
C LYS A 163 -11.41 -5.20 -21.70
N ASN A 164 -10.36 -5.99 -21.83
CA ASN A 164 -10.07 -6.80 -23.02
C ASN A 164 -10.04 -8.28 -22.63
N ALA A 165 -10.20 -9.16 -23.62
CA ALA A 165 -9.91 -10.57 -23.39
C ALA A 165 -8.43 -10.72 -23.00
N VAL A 166 -8.16 -11.59 -22.03
CA VAL A 166 -6.81 -11.95 -21.60
C VAL A 166 -6.55 -13.37 -22.07
N THR A 167 -5.41 -13.61 -22.72
CA THR A 167 -5.06 -14.93 -23.24
C THR A 167 -3.89 -15.52 -22.47
N THR A 168 -3.73 -16.84 -22.55
CA THR A 168 -2.60 -17.56 -21.93
C THR A 168 -1.24 -17.18 -22.53
N SER A 169 -1.21 -16.44 -23.64
CA SER A 169 0.01 -15.89 -24.25
C SER A 169 0.45 -14.56 -23.64
N MET A 170 -0.38 -13.91 -22.82
CA MET A 170 -0.04 -12.66 -22.15
C MET A 170 0.69 -12.96 -20.85
N GLY A 171 1.74 -12.19 -20.57
CA GLY A 171 2.39 -12.19 -19.27
C GLY A 171 1.49 -11.52 -18.24
N ILE A 172 1.53 -12.00 -17.00
CA ILE A 172 0.89 -11.33 -15.87
C ILE A 172 1.85 -11.29 -14.68
N THR A 173 1.71 -10.23 -13.88
CA THR A 173 2.42 -10.07 -12.62
C THR A 173 1.44 -9.60 -11.55
N ILE A 174 1.44 -10.26 -10.39
CA ILE A 174 0.66 -9.90 -9.21
C ILE A 174 1.61 -9.43 -8.12
N TYR A 175 1.61 -8.13 -7.86
CA TYR A 175 2.32 -7.52 -6.74
C TYR A 175 1.41 -7.52 -5.51
N LEU A 176 1.86 -8.11 -4.41
CA LEU A 176 1.10 -8.09 -3.16
C LEU A 176 0.80 -6.64 -2.71
N ASN A 177 -0.27 -6.49 -1.93
CA ASN A 177 -0.54 -5.24 -1.26
C ASN A 177 0.67 -4.82 -0.40
N PRO A 178 1.22 -3.59 -0.53
CA PRO A 178 2.38 -3.14 0.23
C PRO A 178 2.23 -3.20 1.75
N TYR A 179 0.98 -3.22 2.24
CA TYR A 179 0.64 -3.29 3.66
C TYR A 179 0.43 -4.72 4.19
N ARG A 180 0.70 -5.76 3.37
CA ARG A 180 0.54 -7.18 3.74
C ARG A 180 1.74 -7.76 4.48
N ASP A 181 2.93 -7.21 4.25
CA ASP A 181 4.19 -7.66 4.86
C ASP A 181 4.93 -6.48 5.49
N VAL A 182 4.33 -5.91 6.53
CA VAL A 182 4.92 -4.77 7.26
C VAL A 182 5.87 -5.26 8.33
N ARG A 183 7.10 -4.73 8.36
CA ARG A 183 8.15 -5.15 9.31
C ARG A 183 8.93 -3.97 9.89
N ASP A 184 9.72 -4.28 10.93
CA ASP A 184 10.80 -3.41 11.36
C ASP A 184 11.82 -3.23 10.22
N TRP A 185 12.34 -2.02 10.10
CA TRP A 185 13.47 -1.76 9.22
C TRP A 185 14.71 -2.38 9.87
N ALA A 186 15.32 -3.36 9.21
CA ALA A 186 16.52 -4.01 9.70
C ALA A 186 17.76 -3.46 8.97
N ASP A 187 18.83 -3.21 9.72
CA ASP A 187 20.09 -2.78 9.11
C ASP A 187 20.58 -3.85 8.11
N GLY A 188 20.82 -3.43 6.86
CA GLY A 188 21.30 -4.30 5.78
C GLY A 188 20.22 -4.98 4.94
N SER A 189 18.93 -4.67 5.13
CA SER A 189 17.80 -5.36 4.47
C SER A 189 17.51 -5.01 3.01
N GLY A 190 18.48 -4.49 2.25
CA GLY A 190 18.27 -4.10 0.86
C GLY A 190 17.35 -2.87 0.69
N TRP A 191 17.04 -2.54 -0.58
CA TRP A 191 16.28 -1.36 -0.98
C TRP A 191 14.78 -1.46 -0.62
N VAL A 192 14.43 -1.31 0.65
CA VAL A 192 13.04 -1.24 1.13
C VAL A 192 12.58 0.22 1.27
N SER A 193 11.28 0.46 1.09
CA SER A 193 10.68 1.79 1.24
C SER A 193 9.94 1.93 2.58
N ALA A 194 10.06 3.10 3.20
CA ALA A 194 9.22 3.57 4.29
C ALA A 194 7.75 3.53 3.85
N LEU A 195 6.94 2.87 4.66
CA LEU A 195 5.52 2.66 4.42
C LEU A 195 4.66 3.47 5.40
N GLY A 196 5.09 3.58 6.66
CA GLY A 196 4.35 4.31 7.67
C GLY A 196 4.94 4.16 9.06
N TYR A 197 4.23 4.67 10.06
CA TYR A 197 4.66 4.76 11.44
C TYR A 197 3.77 3.90 12.35
N ALA A 198 4.39 2.99 13.10
CA ALA A 198 3.68 2.13 14.05
C ALA A 198 3.76 2.68 15.48
N LYS A 199 2.61 2.88 16.11
CA LYS A 199 2.50 3.39 17.51
C LYS A 199 2.65 2.31 18.58
N LEU A 200 2.57 1.04 18.19
CA LEU A 200 2.63 -0.12 19.09
C LEU A 200 3.66 -1.14 18.59
N GLY A 201 4.04 -2.07 19.47
CA GLY A 201 4.64 -3.33 19.03
C GLY A 201 3.55 -4.25 18.52
N VAL A 202 3.88 -5.15 17.60
CA VAL A 202 2.89 -6.01 16.93
C VAL A 202 3.44 -7.43 16.88
N THR A 203 2.60 -8.39 17.23
CA THR A 203 2.88 -9.82 17.15
C THR A 203 2.98 -10.25 15.68
N ASN A 204 3.80 -11.26 15.39
CA ASN A 204 3.93 -11.78 14.02
C ASN A 204 2.57 -12.24 13.47
N ALA A 205 2.30 -11.92 12.20
CA ALA A 205 1.07 -12.22 11.47
C ALA A 205 -0.20 -11.53 11.98
N TYR A 206 -0.10 -10.63 12.98
CA TYR A 206 -1.26 -9.89 13.50
C TYR A 206 -1.53 -8.65 12.63
N TRP A 207 -2.73 -8.10 12.79
CA TRP A 207 -3.21 -6.95 12.05
C TRP A 207 -3.30 -5.70 12.92
N PHE A 208 -2.99 -4.54 12.34
CA PHE A 208 -2.91 -3.28 13.08
C PHE A 208 -3.09 -2.08 12.13
N TRP A 209 -3.19 -0.88 12.70
CA TRP A 209 -3.24 0.37 11.93
C TRP A 209 -1.87 1.04 11.90
N LEU A 210 -1.41 1.39 10.69
CA LEU A 210 -0.17 2.10 10.43
C LEU A 210 -0.48 3.53 9.99
N GLN A 211 0.13 4.53 10.63
CA GLN A 211 -0.04 5.94 10.23
C GLN A 211 0.82 6.22 9.00
N THR A 212 0.23 6.66 7.89
CA THR A 212 0.92 6.91 6.62
C THR A 212 1.00 8.40 6.26
N ALA A 213 0.16 9.23 6.87
CA ALA A 213 0.27 10.68 6.76
C ALA A 213 -0.24 11.43 7.99
N GLY A 214 0.07 12.73 8.05
CA GLY A 214 -0.38 13.63 9.10
C GLY A 214 0.66 13.85 10.20
N ARG A 215 0.21 14.42 11.32
CA ARG A 215 1.12 14.87 12.40
C ARG A 215 1.59 13.69 13.24
N LEU A 216 2.89 13.63 13.55
CA LEU A 216 3.44 12.67 14.50
C LEU A 216 4.70 13.20 15.20
N SER A 217 5.05 12.57 16.33
CA SER A 217 6.35 12.69 16.99
C SER A 217 6.98 11.29 17.03
N GLY A 218 8.18 11.13 16.50
CA GLY A 218 8.83 9.82 16.31
C GLY A 218 10.23 9.74 16.91
N ILE A 219 10.80 8.54 16.95
CA ILE A 219 12.18 8.36 17.41
C ILE A 219 13.13 8.91 16.35
N THR A 220 14.09 9.73 16.79
CA THR A 220 15.16 10.25 15.96
C THR A 220 16.41 9.41 16.09
N GLY A 221 17.12 9.18 14.99
CA GLY A 221 18.33 8.37 14.99
C GLY A 221 19.60 9.22 15.10
N GLY A 222 20.54 8.78 15.93
CA GLY A 222 21.86 9.41 16.07
C GLY A 222 21.87 10.80 16.70
N ALA A 223 22.92 11.57 16.39
CA ALA A 223 23.16 12.91 16.93
C ALA A 223 22.47 14.04 16.12
N THR A 224 21.84 13.70 14.99
CA THR A 224 21.26 14.65 14.05
C THR A 224 19.74 14.72 14.20
N TRP A 225 19.26 15.81 14.77
CA TRP A 225 17.82 16.04 14.96
C TRP A 225 17.24 16.84 13.79
N PRO A 226 15.99 16.57 13.36
CA PRO A 226 15.30 17.48 12.46
C PRO A 226 15.26 18.89 13.05
N GLY A 227 15.59 19.90 12.24
CA GLY A 227 15.64 21.30 12.71
C GLY A 227 16.88 21.72 13.49
N GLN A 228 17.89 20.86 13.65
CA GLN A 228 19.13 21.21 14.37
C GLN A 228 19.91 22.37 13.71
N THR A 229 19.84 22.50 12.38
CA THR A 229 20.35 23.65 11.63
C THR A 229 19.19 24.47 11.07
N SER A 230 19.42 25.77 10.85
CA SER A 230 18.36 26.76 10.55
C SER A 230 17.48 26.43 9.33
N LEU A 231 17.99 25.62 8.39
CA LEU A 231 17.31 25.23 7.15
C LEU A 231 16.97 23.73 7.06
N ASN A 232 17.27 22.95 8.09
CA ASN A 232 16.94 21.52 8.11
C ASN A 232 15.45 21.33 8.44
N ARG A 233 14.64 21.24 7.38
CA ARG A 233 13.17 21.07 7.50
C ARG A 233 12.68 19.75 6.94
N THR A 234 13.39 19.19 5.97
CA THR A 234 13.01 17.93 5.33
C THR A 234 13.47 16.76 6.18
N VAL A 235 12.56 15.79 6.36
CA VAL A 235 12.80 14.62 7.19
C VAL A 235 12.87 13.37 6.30
N TYR A 236 13.83 12.51 6.61
CA TYR A 236 14.13 11.28 5.90
C TYR A 236 14.02 10.08 6.84
N ALA A 237 13.86 8.89 6.27
CA ALA A 237 13.99 7.62 6.99
C ALA A 237 15.46 7.18 7.03
N GLN A 238 15.96 6.85 8.21
CA GLN A 238 17.25 6.18 8.38
C GLN A 238 17.13 4.67 8.13
N SER A 239 18.26 3.96 8.02
CA SER A 239 18.33 2.51 7.78
C SER A 239 17.68 1.63 8.84
N ASP A 240 17.41 2.17 10.02
CA ASP A 240 16.72 1.48 11.12
C ASP A 240 15.26 1.96 11.29
N GLY A 241 14.79 2.82 10.38
CA GLY A 241 13.47 3.43 10.40
C GLY A 241 13.35 4.66 11.31
N ALA A 242 14.44 5.14 11.92
CA ALA A 242 14.40 6.37 12.70
C ALA A 242 14.24 7.62 11.80
N LEU A 243 13.77 8.70 12.40
CA LEU A 243 13.66 10.00 11.75
C LEU A 243 14.99 10.73 11.79
N VAL A 244 15.35 11.35 10.67
CA VAL A 244 16.57 12.16 10.58
C VAL A 244 16.34 13.37 9.69
N GLY A 245 16.86 14.52 10.12
CA GLY A 245 16.83 15.73 9.31
C GLY A 245 17.97 15.73 8.28
N SER A 246 17.74 16.28 7.09
CA SER A 246 18.85 16.53 6.15
C SER A 246 19.36 17.97 6.29
N ASP A 247 20.66 18.10 6.49
CA ASP A 247 21.42 19.35 6.41
C ASP A 247 21.86 19.69 4.96
N GLY A 248 21.35 18.96 3.96
CA GLY A 248 21.75 19.13 2.55
C GLY A 248 22.95 18.28 2.14
N ASN A 249 23.40 17.32 2.96
CA ASN A 249 24.49 16.42 2.60
C ASN A 249 24.08 15.44 1.47
N ALA A 250 24.85 15.42 0.39
CA ALA A 250 24.67 14.53 -0.76
C ALA A 250 24.73 13.03 -0.38
N ALA A 251 25.35 12.67 0.75
CA ALA A 251 25.36 11.29 1.25
C ALA A 251 23.97 10.76 1.66
N ILE A 252 22.99 11.66 1.87
CA ILE A 252 21.62 11.34 2.29
C ILE A 252 20.67 11.20 1.08
N LEU A 253 21.14 11.44 -0.16
CA LEU A 253 20.32 11.35 -1.38
C LEU A 253 19.70 9.97 -1.62
N HIS A 254 20.23 8.92 -0.98
CA HIS A 254 19.70 7.55 -1.07
C HIS A 254 18.61 7.25 -0.03
N TRP A 255 18.34 8.16 0.91
CA TRP A 255 17.30 7.97 1.91
C TRP A 255 15.95 8.46 1.38
N GLN A 256 14.88 7.77 1.77
CA GLN A 256 13.54 8.17 1.39
C GLN A 256 13.11 9.40 2.21
N ARG A 257 12.70 10.47 1.53
CA ARG A 257 12.01 11.59 2.18
C ARG A 257 10.67 11.09 2.72
N VAL A 258 10.37 11.39 3.97
CA VAL A 258 9.13 10.95 4.63
C VAL A 258 8.24 12.11 5.05
N GLY A 259 8.75 13.34 5.09
CA GLY A 259 7.94 14.48 5.50
C GLY A 259 8.77 15.73 5.79
N PHE A 260 8.23 16.58 6.67
CA PHE A 260 8.86 17.83 7.08
C PHE A 260 8.53 18.23 8.52
N LEU A 261 9.41 19.03 9.13
CA LEU A 261 9.25 19.56 10.49
C LEU A 261 8.16 20.64 10.54
N LEU A 262 7.25 20.54 11.51
CA LEU A 262 6.15 21.51 11.69
C LEU A 262 6.55 22.74 12.51
N GLY A 263 7.37 22.56 13.54
CA GLY A 263 7.77 23.61 14.47
C GLY A 263 8.96 24.43 13.97
N ARG A 264 9.03 25.72 14.33
CA ARG A 264 10.27 26.50 14.18
C ARG A 264 11.25 26.09 15.28
N THR A 265 12.45 25.70 14.90
CA THR A 265 13.58 25.48 15.81
C THR A 265 14.54 26.67 15.82
N ALA A 266 15.23 26.87 16.95
CA ALA A 266 16.41 27.73 17.02
C ALA A 266 17.64 26.94 16.58
N THR A 267 18.71 27.64 16.19
CA THR A 267 19.99 26.99 15.89
C THR A 267 20.43 26.15 17.10
N ASP A 268 20.87 24.91 16.85
CA ASP A 268 21.34 23.94 17.86
C ASP A 268 20.25 23.30 18.74
N TYR A 269 18.98 23.40 18.37
CA TYR A 269 17.89 22.66 19.02
C TYR A 269 16.99 21.99 17.98
N GLY A 270 16.99 20.66 17.89
CA GLY A 270 16.08 19.94 17.00
C GLY A 270 14.81 19.46 17.71
N ASP A 271 13.81 19.08 16.92
CA ASP A 271 12.53 18.52 17.38
C ASP A 271 12.12 17.38 16.42
N ASN A 272 11.23 16.49 16.88
CA ASN A 272 10.75 15.35 16.14
C ASN A 272 9.26 15.46 15.78
N PHE A 273 8.63 16.63 16.00
CA PHE A 273 7.25 16.87 15.60
C PHE A 273 7.14 17.22 14.11
N ILE A 274 6.73 16.23 13.31
CA ILE A 274 6.75 16.29 11.85
C ILE A 274 5.35 16.12 11.26
N HIS A 275 5.23 16.50 10.00
CA HIS A 275 4.16 16.09 9.11
C HIS A 275 4.66 14.96 8.21
N LEU A 276 4.07 13.78 8.33
CA LEU A 276 4.36 12.61 7.50
C LEU A 276 3.61 12.70 6.17
N GLU A 277 4.27 12.34 5.07
CA GLU A 277 3.79 12.48 3.69
C GLU A 277 4.04 11.20 2.85
N LEU A 278 3.82 10.00 3.42
CA LEU A 278 4.06 8.74 2.71
C LEU A 278 2.89 8.29 1.83
N ASP A 279 1.71 8.89 2.02
CA ASP A 279 0.45 8.53 1.36
C ASP A 279 -0.42 9.79 1.26
N HIS A 280 -0.91 10.11 0.06
CA HIS A 280 -1.57 11.40 -0.25
C HIS A 280 -3.06 11.21 -0.54
#